data_AF-A0A2V9ZTV3-F1
#
_entry.id   AF-A0A2V9ZTV3-F1
#
_cell.length_a   1.000
_cell.length_b   1.000
_cell.length_c   1.000
_cell.angle_alpha   90.00
_cell.angle_beta   90.00
_cell.angle_gamma   90.00
#
_symmetry.space_group_name_H-M   'P 1'
#
loop_
_entity.id
_entity.type
_entity.pdbx_description
1 polymer ?
#
loop_
_entity_poly.entity_id
_entity_poly.type
_entity_poly.pdbx_seq_one_letter_code
_entity_poly.pdbx_strand_id
1 'polypeptide(L)'
;MEHEGKIGSAFWALRLGLGATAFLAGADKFTNLLTDWKKYMAPEAREKIPLNKSNFMRAVGVIEMLVGLGILSPRTRLSSYAASAWLLAIAANLWLNEDYDVAVRDVNMALAAFALGQLSAAREKEMEEEELVEQRLDAA
;
A
#
# COMPACT_ATOMS: atom_id res chain seq x y z
N MET A 1 -26.52 -11.49 5.34
CA MET A 1 -26.30 -11.64 3.88
C MET A 1 -25.97 -10.32 3.18
N GLU A 2 -26.74 -9.24 3.34
CA GLU A 2 -26.43 -7.96 2.64
C GLU A 2 -25.16 -7.25 3.18
N HIS A 3 -24.93 -7.29 4.50
CA HIS A 3 -23.74 -6.68 5.13
C HIS A 3 -22.43 -7.35 4.70
N GLU A 4 -22.42 -8.69 4.65
CA GLU A 4 -21.31 -9.52 4.15
C GLU A 4 -20.86 -9.10 2.73
N GLY A 5 -21.83 -8.94 1.82
CA GLY A 5 -21.55 -8.54 0.44
C GLY A 5 -20.94 -7.14 0.34
N LYS A 6 -21.36 -6.20 1.19
CA LYS A 6 -20.81 -4.83 1.22
C LYS A 6 -19.38 -4.80 1.75
N ILE A 7 -19.07 -5.58 2.79
CA ILE A 7 -17.70 -5.69 3.35
C ILE A 7 -16.77 -6.33 2.33
N GLY A 8 -17.20 -7.41 1.67
CA GLY A 8 -16.43 -8.05 0.60
C GLY A 8 -16.14 -7.11 -0.57
N SER A 9 -17.13 -6.33 -0.99
CA SER A 9 -16.96 -5.30 -2.03
C SER A 9 -15.95 -4.22 -1.62
N ALA A 10 -16.06 -3.69 -0.39
CA ALA A 10 -15.13 -2.70 0.14
C ALA A 10 -13.69 -3.23 0.21
N PHE A 11 -13.51 -4.49 0.66
CA PHE A 11 -12.22 -5.16 0.68
C PHE A 11 -11.60 -5.22 -0.73
N TRP A 12 -12.36 -5.68 -1.72
CA TRP A 12 -11.85 -5.80 -3.09
C TRP A 12 -11.57 -4.45 -3.74
N ALA A 13 -12.43 -3.46 -3.50
CA ALA A 13 -12.22 -2.09 -3.97
C ALA A 13 -10.91 -1.51 -3.42
N LEU A 14 -10.67 -1.63 -2.11
CA LEU A 14 -9.44 -1.18 -1.47
C LEU A 14 -8.22 -1.97 -1.97
N ARG A 15 -8.32 -3.30 -2.07
CA ARG A 15 -7.22 -4.17 -2.51
C ARG A 15 -6.78 -3.86 -3.92
N LEU A 16 -7.74 -3.75 -4.85
CA LEU A 16 -7.45 -3.42 -6.24
C LEU A 16 -6.97 -1.98 -6.38
N GLY A 17 -7.65 -1.03 -5.74
CA GLY A 17 -7.31 0.39 -5.82
C GLY A 17 -5.91 0.69 -5.28
N LEU A 18 -5.62 0.27 -4.04
CA LEU A 18 -4.32 0.53 -3.40
C LEU A 18 -3.20 -0.27 -4.05
N GLY A 19 -3.43 -1.54 -4.35
CA GLY A 19 -2.44 -2.40 -5.00
C GLY A 19 -2.06 -1.92 -6.40
N ALA A 20 -3.05 -1.60 -7.23
CA ALA A 20 -2.81 -1.05 -8.56
C ALA A 20 -2.16 0.34 -8.51
N THR A 21 -2.61 1.22 -7.62
CA THR A 21 -2.03 2.56 -7.47
C THR A 21 -0.55 2.48 -7.09
N ALA A 22 -0.20 1.67 -6.07
CA ALA A 22 1.20 1.49 -5.68
C ALA A 22 2.05 0.91 -6.82
N PHE A 23 1.53 -0.09 -7.54
CA PHE A 23 2.26 -0.68 -8.66
C PHE A 23 2.50 0.31 -9.80
N LEU A 24 1.46 1.05 -10.20
CA LEU A 24 1.53 2.01 -11.29
C LEU A 24 2.38 3.22 -10.91
N ALA A 25 2.29 3.72 -9.68
CA ALA A 25 3.16 4.80 -9.18
C ALA A 25 4.63 4.39 -9.17
N GLY A 26 4.92 3.12 -8.83
CA GLY A 26 6.28 2.58 -8.88
C GLY A 26 6.80 2.43 -10.31
N ALA A 27 5.97 1.91 -11.22
CA ALA A 27 6.30 1.79 -12.64
C ALA A 27 6.52 3.16 -13.29
N ASP A 28 5.72 4.17 -12.93
CA ASP A 28 5.85 5.53 -13.47
C ASP A 28 7.17 6.21 -13.06
N LYS A 29 7.84 5.78 -11.98
CA LYS A 29 9.16 6.32 -11.61
C LYS A 29 10.26 5.99 -12.63
N PHE A 30 10.02 5.05 -13.54
CA PHE A 30 10.91 4.71 -14.65
C PHE A 30 10.63 5.55 -15.90
N THR A 31 9.38 5.92 -16.13
CA THR A 31 8.91 6.57 -17.36
C THR A 31 8.64 8.07 -17.19
N ASN A 32 8.29 8.51 -15.98
CA ASN A 32 7.80 9.84 -15.60
C ASN A 32 6.65 10.32 -16.51
N LEU A 33 5.72 9.43 -16.85
CA LEU A 33 4.57 9.74 -17.71
C LEU A 33 3.51 10.53 -16.94
N LEU A 34 3.26 10.18 -15.67
CA LEU A 34 2.30 10.88 -14.82
C LEU A 34 2.91 12.14 -14.21
N THR A 35 4.16 12.07 -13.74
CA THR A 35 4.85 13.22 -13.13
C THR A 35 6.37 13.02 -13.10
N ASP A 36 7.14 14.11 -13.02
CA ASP A 36 8.55 14.02 -12.62
C ASP A 36 8.62 13.83 -11.10
N TRP A 37 8.87 12.60 -10.67
CA TRP A 37 8.91 12.24 -9.25
C TRP A 37 10.09 12.82 -8.48
N LYS A 38 11.18 13.21 -9.16
CA LYS A 38 12.38 13.74 -8.49
C LYS A 38 12.08 15.07 -7.79
N LYS A 39 11.02 15.78 -8.20
CA LYS A 39 10.61 17.06 -7.58
C LYS A 39 10.13 16.89 -6.13
N TYR A 40 9.58 15.72 -5.79
CA TYR A 40 9.03 15.41 -4.48
C TYR A 40 10.07 14.93 -3.44
N MET A 41 11.33 14.76 -3.83
CA MET A 41 12.39 14.47 -2.85
C MET A 41 12.71 15.71 -2.02
N ALA A 42 12.64 15.60 -0.68
CA ALA A 42 13.04 16.68 0.22
C ALA A 42 14.50 17.12 -0.01
N PRO A 43 14.84 18.41 0.21
CA PRO A 43 16.20 18.92 0.01
C PRO A 43 17.27 18.15 0.81
N GLU A 44 16.95 17.79 2.03
CA GLU A 44 17.85 17.08 2.96
C GLU A 44 18.21 15.67 2.47
N ALA A 45 17.26 14.97 1.85
CA ALA A 45 17.50 13.67 1.23
C ALA A 45 18.38 13.80 -0.03
N ARG A 46 18.27 14.91 -0.76
CA ARG A 46 19.11 15.19 -1.94
C ARG A 46 20.57 15.42 -1.56
N GLU A 47 20.84 15.99 -0.39
CA GLU A 47 22.21 16.31 0.06
C GLU A 47 22.90 15.13 0.74
N LYS A 48 22.16 14.28 1.47
CA LYS A 48 22.74 13.18 2.26
C LYS A 48 22.92 11.87 1.49
N ILE A 49 22.17 11.67 0.40
CA ILE A 49 22.21 10.40 -0.34
C ILE A 49 23.25 10.51 -1.47
N PRO A 50 24.33 9.70 -1.45
CA PRO A 50 25.39 9.72 -2.48
C PRO A 50 24.96 8.97 -3.77
N LEU A 51 23.67 8.97 -4.10
CA LEU A 51 23.12 8.35 -5.29
C LEU A 51 22.51 9.42 -6.19
N ASN A 52 22.62 9.23 -7.50
CA ASN A 52 21.88 10.04 -8.46
C ASN A 52 20.38 9.96 -8.16
N LYS A 53 19.69 11.10 -8.11
CA LYS A 53 18.23 11.21 -7.89
C LYS A 53 17.43 10.25 -8.77
N SER A 54 17.82 10.08 -10.03
CA SER A 54 17.13 9.17 -10.94
C SER A 54 17.28 7.71 -10.53
N ASN A 55 18.44 7.30 -10.02
CA ASN A 55 18.67 5.93 -9.56
C ASN A 55 17.94 5.66 -8.25
N PHE A 56 17.93 6.64 -7.35
CA PHE A 56 17.15 6.57 -6.11
C PHE A 56 15.65 6.40 -6.39
N MET A 57 15.08 7.24 -7.28
CA MET A 57 13.66 7.13 -7.64
C MET A 57 13.31 5.80 -8.31
N ARG A 58 14.20 5.24 -9.13
CA ARG A 58 14.01 3.90 -9.71
C ARG A 58 14.00 2.81 -8.64
N ALA A 59 14.89 2.88 -7.64
CA ALA A 59 14.91 1.93 -6.53
C ALA A 59 13.61 2.01 -5.70
N VAL A 60 13.14 3.22 -5.39
CA VAL A 60 11.82 3.45 -4.78
C VAL A 60 10.71 2.84 -5.64
N GLY A 61 10.77 3.02 -6.96
CA GLY A 61 9.81 2.44 -7.90
C GLY A 61 9.73 0.91 -7.83
N VAL A 62 10.87 0.21 -7.73
CA VAL A 62 10.89 -1.24 -7.54
C VAL A 62 10.18 -1.64 -6.24
N ILE A 63 10.47 -0.94 -5.13
CA ILE A 63 9.87 -1.23 -3.82
C ILE A 63 8.35 -1.08 -3.88
N GLU A 64 7.86 0.03 -4.45
CA GLU A 64 6.41 0.27 -4.58
C GLU A 64 5.72 -0.75 -5.47
N MET A 65 6.36 -1.18 -6.56
CA MET A 65 5.85 -2.27 -7.39
C MET A 65 5.74 -3.58 -6.61
N LEU A 66 6.74 -3.94 -5.82
CA LEU A 66 6.71 -5.14 -4.99
C LEU A 66 5.63 -5.06 -3.89
N VAL A 67 5.45 -3.89 -3.28
CA VAL A 67 4.37 -3.66 -2.30
C VAL A 67 3.00 -3.77 -2.97
N GLY A 68 2.82 -3.16 -4.15
CA GLY A 68 1.57 -3.24 -4.92
C GLY A 68 1.22 -4.68 -5.30
N LEU A 69 2.19 -5.45 -5.82
CA LEU A 69 2.02 -6.87 -6.08
C LEU A 69 1.73 -7.66 -4.79
N GLY A 70 2.40 -7.32 -3.69
CA GLY A 70 2.16 -7.91 -2.37
C GLY A 70 0.71 -7.74 -1.92
N ILE A 71 0.15 -6.53 -2.03
CA ILE A 71 -1.26 -6.23 -1.72
C ILE A 71 -2.20 -7.06 -2.60
N LEU A 72 -1.90 -7.17 -3.89
CA LEU A 72 -2.72 -7.92 -4.85
C LEU A 72 -2.60 -9.44 -4.65
N SER A 73 -1.51 -9.92 -4.06
CA SER A 73 -1.26 -11.34 -3.75
C SER A 73 -1.99 -11.80 -2.48
N PRO A 74 -2.02 -13.12 -2.16
CA PRO A 74 -2.56 -13.62 -0.89
C PRO A 74 -1.93 -13.01 0.38
N ARG A 75 -0.80 -12.31 0.28
CA ARG A 75 -0.14 -11.62 1.40
C ARG A 75 -0.69 -10.21 1.69
N THR A 76 -1.96 -9.94 1.35
CA THR A 76 -2.59 -8.61 1.44
C THR A 76 -2.41 -7.96 2.81
N ARG A 77 -2.62 -8.69 3.91
CA ARG A 77 -2.50 -8.16 5.27
C ARG A 77 -1.13 -7.51 5.53
N LEU A 78 -0.07 -8.29 5.38
CA LEU A 78 1.30 -7.83 5.64
C LEU A 78 1.68 -6.68 4.72
N SER A 79 1.37 -6.81 3.43
CA SER A 79 1.70 -5.78 2.43
C SER A 79 0.90 -4.49 2.65
N SER A 80 -0.33 -4.56 3.17
CA SER A 80 -1.15 -3.38 3.45
C SER A 80 -0.61 -2.58 4.64
N TYR A 81 -0.15 -3.25 5.70
CA TYR A 81 0.54 -2.55 6.80
C TYR A 81 1.88 -1.96 6.36
N ALA A 82 2.65 -2.70 5.55
CA ALA A 82 3.89 -2.18 4.98
C ALA A 82 3.63 -0.93 4.12
N ALA A 83 2.61 -0.96 3.26
CA ALA A 83 2.20 0.19 2.46
C ALA A 83 1.76 1.37 3.32
N SER A 84 1.01 1.13 4.39
CA SER A 84 0.57 2.17 5.32
C SER A 84 1.76 2.88 5.96
N ALA A 85 2.71 2.13 6.52
CA ALA A 85 3.93 2.70 7.10
C ALA A 85 4.78 3.45 6.06
N TRP A 86 4.89 2.89 4.85
CA TRP A 86 5.63 3.49 3.75
C TRP A 86 5.02 4.82 3.29
N LEU A 87 3.70 4.88 3.11
CA LEU A 87 3.00 6.10 2.72
C LEU A 87 3.10 7.19 3.79
N LEU A 88 3.10 6.83 5.07
CA LEU A 88 3.38 7.80 6.15
C LEU A 88 4.80 8.35 6.08
N ALA A 89 5.79 7.52 5.73
CA ALA A 89 7.16 7.98 5.52
C ALA A 89 7.27 8.91 4.29
N ILE A 90 6.57 8.61 3.19
CA ILE A 90 6.49 9.50 2.02
C ILE A 90 5.82 10.82 2.40
N ALA A 91 4.69 10.77 3.11
CA ALA A 91 3.97 11.95 3.56
C ALA A 91 4.84 12.85 4.45
N ALA A 92 5.64 12.27 5.35
CA ALA A 92 6.61 13.03 6.16
C ALA A 92 7.68 13.69 5.28
N ASN A 93 8.22 13.00 4.28
CA ASN A 93 9.15 13.60 3.32
C ASN A 93 8.50 14.75 2.53
N LEU A 94 7.26 14.57 2.06
CA LEU A 94 6.52 15.60 1.33
C LEU A 94 6.26 16.83 2.19
N TRP A 95 5.97 16.62 3.48
CA TRP A 95 5.82 17.69 4.45
C TRP A 95 7.08 18.54 4.59
N LEU A 96 8.25 17.89 4.64
CA LEU A 96 9.56 18.57 4.68
C LEU A 96 9.92 19.25 3.35
N ASN A 97 9.28 18.85 2.24
CA ASN A 97 9.44 19.47 0.93
C ASN A 97 8.35 20.54 0.65
N GLU A 98 7.54 20.90 1.64
CA GLU A 98 6.42 21.86 1.56
C GLU A 98 5.27 21.46 0.60
N ASP A 99 5.21 20.20 0.17
CA ASP A 99 4.15 19.63 -0.67
C ASP A 99 2.96 19.14 0.18
N TYR A 100 2.34 20.05 0.94
CA TYR A 100 1.32 19.72 1.95
C TYR A 100 0.05 19.08 1.36
N ASP A 101 -0.34 19.48 0.15
CA ASP A 101 -1.52 18.96 -0.53
C ASP A 101 -1.37 17.47 -0.89
N VAL A 102 -0.18 17.08 -1.36
CA VAL A 102 0.16 15.68 -1.64
C VAL A 102 0.36 14.92 -0.34
N ALA A 103 1.04 15.49 0.65
CA ALA A 103 1.30 14.85 1.94
C ALA A 103 0.00 14.38 2.63
N VAL A 104 -1.04 15.23 2.67
CA VAL A 104 -2.32 14.88 3.28
C VAL A 104 -3.05 13.77 2.52
N ARG A 105 -2.91 13.72 1.18
CA ARG A 105 -3.49 12.63 0.37
C ARG A 105 -2.80 11.29 0.66
N ASP A 106 -1.49 11.30 0.81
CA ASP A 106 -0.72 10.11 1.16
C ASP A 106 -1.07 9.61 2.56
N VAL A 107 -1.31 10.50 3.52
CA VAL A 107 -1.84 10.12 4.85
C VAL A 107 -3.20 9.43 4.72
N ASN A 108 -4.11 9.96 3.91
CA ASN A 108 -5.41 9.33 3.67
C ASN A 108 -5.27 7.93 3.03
N MET A 109 -4.37 7.78 2.06
CA MET A 109 -4.06 6.47 1.47
C MET A 109 -3.42 5.52 2.47
N ALA A 110 -2.59 6.01 3.40
CA ALA A 110 -2.00 5.21 4.45
C ALA A 110 -3.07 4.67 5.41
N LEU A 111 -4.06 5.48 5.77
CA LEU A 111 -5.21 5.06 6.59
C LEU A 111 -6.07 4.03 5.86
N ALA A 112 -6.30 4.22 4.55
CA ALA A 112 -7.01 3.24 3.72
C ALA A 112 -6.26 1.90 3.65
N ALA A 113 -4.93 1.93 3.52
CA ALA A 113 -4.08 0.73 3.56
C ALA A 113 -4.12 0.05 4.93
N PHE A 114 -4.09 0.81 6.03
CA PHE A 114 -4.27 0.24 7.37
C PHE A 114 -5.63 -0.44 7.50
N ALA A 115 -6.71 0.20 7.05
CA ALA A 115 -8.05 -0.38 7.06
C ALA A 115 -8.13 -1.67 6.23
N LEU A 116 -7.50 -1.73 5.05
CA LEU A 116 -7.39 -2.96 4.27
C LEU A 116 -6.65 -4.07 5.03
N GLY A 117 -5.58 -3.72 5.75
CA GLY A 117 -4.86 -4.65 6.63
C GLY A 117 -5.76 -5.23 7.72
N GLN A 118 -6.56 -4.39 8.38
CA GLN A 118 -7.54 -4.81 9.38
C GLN A 118 -8.62 -5.73 8.78
N LEU A 119 -9.16 -5.38 7.61
CA LEU A 119 -10.15 -6.21 6.91
C LEU A 119 -9.57 -7.56 6.50
N SER A 120 -8.33 -7.60 6.02
CA SER A 120 -7.66 -8.87 5.68
C SER A 120 -7.49 -9.76 6.91
N ALA A 121 -7.09 -9.18 8.05
CA ALA A 121 -6.92 -9.93 9.30
C ALA A 121 -8.25 -10.50 9.82
N ALA A 122 -9.35 -9.75 9.71
CA ALA A 122 -10.67 -10.23 10.09
C ALA A 122 -11.11 -11.41 9.22
N ARG A 123 -10.95 -11.30 7.89
CA ARG A 123 -11.30 -12.36 6.94
C ARG A 123 -10.45 -13.62 7.11
N GLU A 124 -9.16 -13.47 7.41
CA GLU A 124 -8.27 -14.61 7.74
C GLU A 124 -8.81 -15.39 8.94
N LYS A 125 -9.21 -14.68 10.01
CA LYS A 125 -9.76 -15.30 11.22
C LYS A 125 -11.10 -16.01 10.98
N GLU A 126 -11.99 -15.41 10.18
CA GLU A 126 -13.27 -16.03 9.80
C GLU A 126 -13.05 -17.35 9.05
N MET A 127 -12.13 -17.38 8.08
CA MET A 127 -11.80 -18.60 7.33
C MET A 127 -11.18 -19.68 8.23
N GLU A 128 -10.30 -19.32 9.18
CA GLU A 128 -9.73 -20.24 10.16
C GLU A 128 -10.80 -20.86 11.08
N GLU A 129 -11.80 -20.06 11.50
CA GLU A 129 -12.91 -20.53 12.32
C GLU A 129 -13.83 -21.47 11.55
N GLU A 130 -14.15 -21.17 10.29
CA GLU A 130 -14.94 -22.05 9.40
C GLU A 130 -14.24 -23.39 9.17
N GLU A 131 -12.94 -23.37 8.88
CA GLU A 131 -12.14 -24.59 8.68
C GLU A 131 -12.11 -25.46 9.94
N LEU A 132 -11.97 -24.85 11.13
CA LEU A 132 -12.02 -25.59 12.39
C LEU A 132 -13.40 -26.22 12.64
N VAL A 133 -14.48 -25.51 12.30
CA VAL A 133 -15.85 -26.05 12.43
C VAL A 133 -16.04 -27.24 11.49
N GLU A 134 -15.61 -27.14 10.23
CA GLU A 134 -15.70 -28.23 9.25
C GLU A 134 -14.93 -29.47 9.73
N GLN A 135 -13.69 -29.29 10.20
CA GLN A 135 -12.90 -30.38 10.77
C GLN A 135 -13.55 -31.05 11.99
N ARG A 136 -14.30 -30.29 12.81
CA ARG A 136 -15.03 -30.84 13.97
C ARG A 136 -16.26 -31.64 13.55
N LEU A 137 -16.94 -31.21 12.49
CA LEU A 137 -18.10 -31.92 11.94
C LEU A 137 -17.68 -33.23 11.27
N ASP A 138 -16.58 -33.23 10.53
CA ASP A 138 -16.04 -34.43 9.88
C ASP A 138 -15.52 -35.50 10.86
N ALA A 139 -15.18 -35.07 12.08
CA ALA A 139 -14.67 -35.94 13.14
C ALA A 139 -15.77 -36.54 14.05
N ALA A 140 -17.05 -36.17 13.87
CA ALA A 140 -18.19 -36.60 14.69
C ALA A 140 -19.03 -37.68 14.00
#